data_AF-A0A812ISC0-F1
#
_entry.id   AF-A0A812ISC0-F1
#
_cell.length_a   1.000
_cell.length_b   1.000
_cell.length_c   1.000
_cell.angle_alpha   90.00
_cell.angle_beta   90.00
_cell.angle_gamma   90.00
#
_symmetry.space_group_name_H-M   'P 1'
#
loop_
_entity.id
_entity.type
_entity.pdbx_description
1 polymer ?
#
loop_
_entity_poly.entity_id
_entity_poly.type
_entity_poly.pdbx_seq_one_letter_code
_entity_poly.pdbx_strand_id
1 'polypeptide(L)'
;TATTSVMNANLLLFKTVIAGDGWGELAVPVILAAPETSVVFIGAFLTIVFGVLNLIVAVVVDQFAEARERDVLNLAEELDYDMRTDRIRLKKMFDRIDKDGEGQLSLEQLIRGARNDAELHSRLKVMDIDEGDLNELFHMIDVDGSGTIELEEFIRPLSRWVHEPRFFD
;
A
#
# COMPACT_ATOMS: atom_id res chain seq x y z
N THR A 1 -48.93 8.76 -22.83
CA THR A 1 -47.91 9.41 -23.70
C THR A 1 -46.47 8.98 -23.40
N ALA A 2 -46.20 8.12 -22.40
CA ALA A 2 -44.84 7.73 -22.06
C ALA A 2 -44.15 6.76 -23.04
N THR A 3 -44.89 6.16 -23.98
CA THR A 3 -44.37 5.17 -24.96
C THR A 3 -44.25 5.70 -26.39
N THR A 4 -44.47 7.00 -26.60
CA THR A 4 -44.52 7.58 -27.96
C THR A 4 -43.14 7.74 -28.61
N SER A 5 -42.05 7.70 -27.83
CA SER A 5 -40.68 7.72 -28.37
C SER A 5 -39.74 6.91 -27.49
N VAL A 6 -38.67 6.38 -28.10
CA VAL A 6 -37.60 5.65 -27.38
C VAL A 6 -36.96 6.52 -26.30
N MET A 7 -36.79 7.82 -26.56
CA MET A 7 -36.25 8.76 -25.59
C MET A 7 -37.17 8.93 -24.37
N ASN A 8 -38.49 9.04 -24.60
CA ASN A 8 -39.46 9.15 -23.50
C ASN A 8 -39.53 7.86 -22.68
N ALA A 9 -39.40 6.70 -23.33
CA ALA A 9 -39.34 5.41 -22.64
C ALA A 9 -38.06 5.28 -21.78
N ASN A 10 -36.90 5.68 -22.29
CA ASN A 10 -35.64 5.68 -21.53
C ASN A 10 -35.67 6.67 -20.36
N LEU A 11 -36.25 7.86 -20.56
CA LEU A 11 -36.38 8.88 -19.52
C LEU A 11 -37.35 8.44 -18.42
N LEU A 12 -38.41 7.73 -18.80
CA LEU A 12 -39.32 7.08 -17.86
C LEU A 12 -38.60 5.99 -17.05
N LEU A 13 -37.79 5.17 -17.71
CA LEU A 13 -36.98 4.14 -17.05
C LEU A 13 -36.03 4.77 -16.03
N PHE A 14 -35.34 5.85 -16.40
CA PHE A 14 -34.45 6.60 -15.50
C PHE A 14 -35.21 7.20 -14.31
N LYS A 15 -36.33 7.90 -14.55
CA LYS A 15 -37.15 8.49 -13.48
C LYS A 15 -37.71 7.46 -12.51
N THR A 16 -38.04 6.27 -13.01
CA THR A 16 -38.69 5.23 -12.21
C THR A 16 -37.67 4.37 -11.46
N VAL A 17 -36.53 4.03 -12.09
CA VAL A 17 -35.52 3.11 -11.53
C VAL A 17 -34.42 3.85 -10.76
N ILE A 18 -34.00 5.02 -11.23
CA ILE A 18 -32.87 5.76 -10.64
C ILE A 18 -33.37 6.90 -9.73
N ALA A 19 -34.36 7.68 -10.18
CA ALA A 19 -34.88 8.80 -9.39
C ALA A 19 -36.01 8.41 -8.41
N GLY A 20 -36.65 7.25 -8.59
CA GLY A 20 -37.74 6.76 -7.73
C GLY A 20 -39.08 7.53 -7.80
N ASP A 21 -39.13 8.62 -8.56
CA ASP A 21 -40.23 9.61 -8.54
C ASP A 21 -41.45 9.17 -9.39
N GLY A 22 -41.23 8.35 -10.43
CA GLY A 22 -42.28 8.02 -11.42
C GLY A 22 -43.15 6.80 -11.14
N TRP A 23 -42.80 5.96 -10.15
CA TRP A 23 -43.48 4.68 -9.95
C TRP A 23 -44.91 4.85 -9.42
N GLY A 24 -45.09 5.69 -8.40
CA GLY A 24 -46.39 5.91 -7.76
C GLY A 24 -47.41 6.51 -8.73
N GLU A 25 -47.00 7.46 -9.55
CA GLU A 25 -47.89 8.14 -10.51
C GLU A 25 -48.44 7.22 -11.61
N LEU A 26 -47.70 6.17 -11.97
CA LEU A 26 -48.12 5.21 -13.00
C LEU A 26 -48.75 3.94 -12.43
N ALA A 27 -48.19 3.40 -11.35
CA ALA A 27 -48.66 2.16 -10.76
C ALA A 27 -49.97 2.35 -9.97
N VAL A 28 -50.11 3.45 -9.20
CA VAL A 28 -51.26 3.65 -8.32
C VAL A 28 -52.58 3.76 -9.08
N PRO A 29 -52.73 4.54 -10.17
CA PRO A 29 -54.00 4.61 -10.90
C PRO A 29 -54.40 3.27 -11.53
N VAL A 30 -53.42 2.47 -11.98
CA VAL A 30 -53.66 1.15 -12.57
C VAL A 30 -54.07 0.14 -11.49
N ILE A 31 -53.42 0.15 -10.33
CA ILE A 31 -53.76 -0.68 -9.18
C ILE A 31 -55.16 -0.34 -8.64
N LEU A 32 -55.52 0.95 -8.60
CA LEU A 32 -56.86 1.38 -8.19
C LEU A 32 -57.94 0.93 -9.18
N ALA A 33 -57.63 0.85 -10.48
CA ALA A 33 -58.55 0.36 -11.50
C ALA A 33 -58.67 -1.18 -11.50
N ALA A 34 -57.59 -1.89 -11.21
CA ALA A 34 -57.49 -3.36 -11.22
C ALA A 34 -56.58 -3.84 -10.07
N PRO A 35 -57.12 -4.08 -8.87
CA PRO A 35 -56.35 -4.41 -7.66
C PRO A 35 -55.45 -5.65 -7.78
N GLU A 36 -55.82 -6.60 -8.62
CA GLU A 36 -55.04 -7.81 -8.90
C GLU A 36 -53.67 -7.52 -9.53
N THR A 37 -53.52 -6.37 -10.21
CA THR A 37 -52.25 -5.96 -10.82
C THR A 37 -51.19 -5.54 -9.78
N SER A 38 -51.59 -5.27 -8.54
CA SER A 38 -50.70 -4.86 -7.44
C SER A 38 -49.56 -5.83 -7.20
N VAL A 39 -49.83 -7.14 -7.29
CA VAL A 39 -48.82 -8.19 -7.09
C VAL A 39 -47.71 -8.09 -8.12
N VAL A 40 -48.05 -7.80 -9.38
CA VAL A 40 -47.09 -7.65 -10.48
C VAL A 40 -46.25 -6.39 -10.28
N PHE A 41 -46.89 -5.24 -10.00
CA PHE A 41 -46.18 -3.97 -9.83
C PHE A 41 -45.29 -3.94 -8.59
N ILE A 42 -45.77 -4.45 -7.45
CA ILE A 42 -45.02 -4.51 -6.20
C ILE A 42 -43.90 -5.54 -6.30
N GLY A 43 -44.20 -6.73 -6.85
CA GLY A 43 -43.20 -7.78 -7.06
C GLY A 43 -42.07 -7.33 -7.99
N ALA A 44 -42.41 -6.70 -9.12
CA ALA A 44 -41.42 -6.16 -10.05
C ALA A 44 -40.61 -5.00 -9.42
N PHE A 45 -41.25 -4.14 -8.64
CA PHE A 45 -40.55 -3.06 -7.95
C PHE A 45 -39.54 -3.60 -6.92
N LEU A 46 -39.95 -4.57 -6.09
CA LEU A 46 -39.07 -5.18 -5.09
C LEU A 46 -37.91 -5.91 -5.76
N THR A 47 -38.15 -6.68 -6.82
CA THR A 47 -37.06 -7.40 -7.50
C THR A 47 -36.07 -6.46 -8.18
N ILE A 48 -36.54 -5.37 -8.78
CA ILE A 48 -35.65 -4.36 -9.38
C ILE A 48 -34.84 -3.65 -8.31
N VAL A 49 -35.48 -3.18 -7.22
CA VAL A 49 -34.79 -2.46 -6.14
C VAL A 49 -33.75 -3.35 -5.48
N PHE A 50 -34.12 -4.56 -5.06
CA PHE A 50 -33.18 -5.48 -4.42
C PHE A 50 -32.12 -5.99 -5.41
N GLY A 51 -32.49 -6.25 -6.66
CA GLY A 51 -31.56 -6.70 -7.70
C GLY A 51 -30.50 -5.64 -8.01
N VAL A 52 -30.92 -4.39 -8.23
CA VAL A 52 -30.02 -3.27 -8.50
C VAL A 52 -29.16 -2.96 -7.26
N LEU A 53 -29.76 -2.92 -6.07
CA LEU A 53 -29.02 -2.67 -4.83
C LEU A 53 -27.95 -3.73 -4.59
N ASN A 54 -28.30 -5.02 -4.70
CA ASN A 54 -27.35 -6.11 -4.52
C ASN A 54 -26.24 -6.10 -5.59
N LEU A 55 -26.56 -5.73 -6.83
CA LEU A 55 -25.56 -5.57 -7.89
C LEU A 55 -24.59 -4.43 -7.57
N ILE A 56 -25.09 -3.28 -7.10
CA ILE A 56 -24.24 -2.15 -6.70
C ILE A 56 -23.33 -2.56 -5.54
N VAL A 57 -23.89 -3.19 -4.50
CA VAL A 57 -23.12 -3.66 -3.35
C VAL A 57 -22.01 -4.62 -3.79
N ALA A 58 -22.32 -5.57 -4.68
CA ALA A 58 -21.33 -6.51 -5.21
C ALA A 58 -20.17 -5.77 -5.91
N VAL A 59 -20.47 -4.85 -6.83
CA VAL A 59 -19.44 -4.07 -7.54
C VAL A 59 -18.59 -3.24 -6.58
N VAL A 60 -19.21 -2.62 -5.58
CA VAL A 60 -18.50 -1.79 -4.60
C VAL A 60 -17.59 -2.63 -3.72
N VAL A 61 -18.04 -3.81 -3.28
CA VAL A 61 -17.22 -4.74 -2.49
C VAL A 61 -16.03 -5.24 -3.32
N ASP A 62 -16.26 -5.61 -4.59
CA ASP A 62 -15.18 -6.03 -5.50
C ASP A 62 -14.15 -4.92 -5.70
N GLN A 63 -14.60 -3.67 -5.90
CA GLN A 63 -13.71 -2.51 -6.03
C GLN A 63 -12.85 -2.29 -4.78
N PHE A 64 -13.43 -2.38 -3.59
CA PHE A 64 -12.68 -2.21 -2.35
C PHE A 64 -11.73 -3.38 -2.06
N ALA A 65 -12.15 -4.60 -2.37
CA ALA A 65 -11.31 -5.79 -2.23
C ALA A 65 -10.09 -5.70 -3.16
N GLU A 66 -10.32 -5.36 -4.43
CA GLU A 66 -9.25 -5.23 -5.43
C GLU A 66 -8.32 -4.04 -5.13
N ALA A 67 -8.86 -2.90 -4.68
CA ALA A 67 -8.04 -1.75 -4.27
C ALA A 67 -7.08 -2.14 -3.13
N ARG A 68 -7.59 -2.84 -2.10
CA ARG A 68 -6.76 -3.29 -0.98
C ARG A 68 -5.65 -4.25 -1.41
N GLU A 69 -5.95 -5.20 -2.30
CA GLU A 69 -4.96 -6.16 -2.78
C GLU A 69 -3.85 -5.46 -3.58
N ARG A 70 -4.22 -4.53 -4.46
CA ARG A 70 -3.27 -3.71 -5.22
C ARG A 70 -2.39 -2.86 -4.32
N ASP A 71 -2.96 -2.23 -3.29
CA ASP A 71 -2.20 -1.40 -2.35
C ASP A 71 -1.16 -2.23 -1.59
N VAL A 72 -1.52 -3.46 -1.18
CA VAL A 72 -0.58 -4.37 -0.51
C VAL A 72 0.55 -4.82 -1.43
N LEU A 73 0.23 -5.18 -2.68
CA LEU A 73 1.23 -5.62 -3.66
C LEU A 73 2.18 -4.49 -4.05
N ASN A 74 1.65 -3.29 -4.34
CA ASN A 74 2.46 -2.12 -4.68
C ASN A 74 3.40 -1.75 -3.53
N LEU A 75 2.91 -1.78 -2.28
CA LEU A 75 3.74 -1.53 -1.11
C LEU A 75 4.86 -2.57 -0.97
N ALA A 76 4.56 -3.85 -1.19
CA ALA A 76 5.56 -4.91 -1.13
C ALA A 76 6.63 -4.72 -2.21
N GLU A 77 6.24 -4.37 -3.44
CA GLU A 77 7.18 -4.07 -4.53
C GLU A 77 8.05 -2.83 -4.25
N GLU A 78 7.48 -1.77 -3.68
CA GLU A 78 8.19 -0.55 -3.30
C GLU A 78 9.24 -0.83 -2.21
N LEU A 79 8.87 -1.57 -1.16
CA LEU A 79 9.80 -2.00 -0.12
C LEU A 79 10.93 -2.87 -0.68
N ASP A 80 10.63 -3.82 -1.57
CA ASP A 80 11.62 -4.67 -2.22
C ASP A 80 12.61 -3.86 -3.07
N TYR A 81 12.09 -2.86 -3.79
CA TYR A 81 12.89 -1.95 -4.61
C TYR A 81 13.84 -1.10 -3.76
N ASP A 82 13.33 -0.53 -2.67
CA ASP A 82 14.11 0.29 -1.73
C ASP A 82 15.19 -0.55 -1.04
N MET A 83 14.87 -1.75 -0.56
CA MET A 83 15.84 -2.66 0.05
C MET A 83 16.97 -3.03 -0.92
N ARG A 84 16.66 -3.32 -2.20
CA ARG A 84 17.68 -3.64 -3.20
C ARG A 84 18.57 -2.45 -3.51
N THR A 85 17.98 -1.26 -3.64
CA THR A 85 18.70 -0.03 -3.92
C THR A 85 19.62 0.33 -2.75
N ASP A 86 19.10 0.19 -1.52
CA ASP A 86 19.84 0.39 -0.28
C ASP A 86 21.02 -0.57 -0.17
N ARG A 87 20.81 -1.86 -0.42
CA ARG A 87 21.87 -2.87 -0.43
C ARG A 87 22.99 -2.53 -1.42
N ILE A 88 22.64 -2.05 -2.62
CA ILE A 88 23.65 -1.63 -3.62
C ILE A 88 24.44 -0.41 -3.14
N ARG A 89 23.80 0.56 -2.47
CA ARG A 89 24.48 1.74 -1.92
C ARG A 89 25.40 1.35 -0.76
N LEU A 90 24.92 0.54 0.18
CA LEU A 90 25.70 0.03 1.31
C LEU A 90 26.92 -0.78 0.83
N LYS A 91 26.76 -1.61 -0.21
CA LYS A 91 27.89 -2.31 -0.81
C LYS A 91 28.92 -1.34 -1.40
N LYS A 92 28.48 -0.34 -2.17
CA LYS A 92 29.39 0.69 -2.71
C LYS A 92 30.09 1.49 -1.61
N MET A 93 29.43 1.69 -0.48
CA MET A 93 30.02 2.36 0.68
C MET A 93 31.06 1.48 1.36
N PHE A 94 30.76 0.20 1.54
CA PHE A 94 31.70 -0.81 2.05
C PHE A 94 32.97 -0.85 1.21
N ASP A 95 32.83 -0.97 -0.12
CA ASP A 95 33.96 -1.01 -1.07
C ASP A 95 34.83 0.28 -1.04
N ARG A 96 34.28 1.43 -0.61
CA ARG A 96 35.06 2.67 -0.47
C ARG A 96 35.88 2.71 0.83
N ILE A 97 35.38 2.07 1.87
CA ILE A 97 35.99 2.05 3.19
C ILE A 97 37.05 0.94 3.25
N ASP A 98 36.77 -0.22 2.65
CA ASP A 98 37.71 -1.33 2.50
C ASP A 98 38.81 -0.97 1.48
N LYS A 99 39.83 -0.28 1.96
CA LYS A 99 40.96 0.15 1.13
C LYS A 99 41.90 -0.99 0.77
N ASP A 100 41.93 -2.00 1.61
CA ASP A 100 42.85 -3.13 1.51
C ASP A 100 42.26 -4.22 0.60
N GLY A 101 40.94 -4.16 0.34
CA GLY A 101 40.24 -5.03 -0.58
C GLY A 101 40.12 -6.46 -0.06
N GLU A 102 40.16 -6.62 1.26
CA GLU A 102 40.09 -7.93 1.92
C GLU A 102 38.66 -8.46 1.96
N GLY A 103 37.66 -7.64 1.65
CA GLY A 103 36.23 -8.00 1.72
C GLY A 103 35.66 -7.93 3.13
N GLN A 104 36.40 -7.34 4.06
CA GLN A 104 36.11 -7.27 5.49
C GLN A 104 36.57 -5.91 6.05
N LEU A 105 35.88 -5.38 7.05
CA LEU A 105 36.21 -4.11 7.69
C LEU A 105 36.70 -4.31 9.12
N SER A 106 37.90 -3.81 9.42
CA SER A 106 38.38 -3.71 10.79
C SER A 106 37.77 -2.50 11.52
N LEU A 107 37.82 -2.50 12.85
CA LEU A 107 37.37 -1.38 13.68
C LEU A 107 38.04 -0.05 13.27
N GLU A 108 39.33 -0.08 12.95
CA GLU A 108 40.09 1.10 12.52
C GLU A 108 39.58 1.63 11.18
N GLN A 109 39.29 0.74 10.23
CA GLN A 109 38.71 1.11 8.93
C GLN A 109 37.30 1.67 9.11
N LEU A 110 36.49 1.11 10.01
CA LEU A 110 35.16 1.62 10.32
C LEU A 110 35.21 3.04 10.91
N ILE A 111 36.07 3.29 11.91
CA ILE A 111 36.26 4.62 12.51
C ILE A 111 36.76 5.62 11.47
N ARG A 112 37.71 5.20 10.62
CA ARG A 112 38.21 6.04 9.53
C ARG A 112 37.12 6.31 8.49
N GLY A 113 36.30 5.33 8.17
CA GLY A 113 35.15 5.45 7.28
C GLY A 113 34.13 6.44 7.82
N ALA A 114 33.76 6.32 9.09
CA ALA A 114 32.83 7.23 9.77
C ALA A 114 33.29 8.70 9.77
N ARG A 115 34.60 8.94 9.72
CA ARG A 115 35.20 10.29 9.63
C ARG A 115 35.33 10.82 8.19
N ASN A 116 35.66 9.96 7.24
CA ASN A 116 36.08 10.38 5.89
C ASN A 116 35.02 10.15 4.80
N ASP A 117 34.08 9.23 5.02
CA ASP A 117 32.98 8.97 4.09
C ASP A 117 31.72 9.68 4.60
N ALA A 118 31.29 10.70 3.84
CA ALA A 118 30.14 11.53 4.21
C ALA A 118 28.83 10.75 4.22
N GLU A 119 28.70 9.68 3.42
CA GLU A 119 27.50 8.85 3.37
C GLU A 119 27.38 8.00 4.63
N LEU A 120 28.47 7.36 5.07
CA LEU A 120 28.52 6.62 6.33
C LEU A 120 28.30 7.56 7.53
N HIS A 121 29.00 8.70 7.55
CA HIS A 121 28.85 9.68 8.63
C HIS A 121 27.39 10.17 8.76
N SER A 122 26.75 10.50 7.64
CA SER A 122 25.36 10.94 7.61
C SER A 122 24.41 9.86 8.14
N ARG A 123 24.62 8.59 7.74
CA ARG A 123 23.81 7.48 8.26
C ARG A 123 23.97 7.26 9.75
N LEU A 124 25.22 7.22 10.24
CA LEU A 124 25.49 7.07 11.67
C LEU A 124 24.83 8.17 12.49
N LYS A 125 24.87 9.40 11.99
CA LYS A 125 24.19 10.54 12.60
C LYS A 125 22.66 10.41 12.62
N VAL A 126 22.04 9.89 11.55
CA VAL A 126 20.59 9.60 11.54
C VAL A 126 20.22 8.54 12.59
N MET A 127 21.15 7.65 12.90
CA MET A 127 20.97 6.59 13.91
C MET A 127 21.38 7.01 15.33
N ASP A 128 21.75 8.29 15.52
CA ASP A 128 22.26 8.83 16.79
C ASP A 128 23.49 8.06 17.30
N ILE A 129 24.41 7.74 16.38
CA ILE A 129 25.67 7.05 16.66
C ILE A 129 26.82 8.02 16.46
N ASP A 130 27.52 8.34 17.55
CA ASP A 130 28.73 9.14 17.53
C ASP A 130 29.99 8.26 17.43
N GLU A 131 31.15 8.90 17.23
CA GLU A 131 32.43 8.18 17.15
C GLU A 131 32.75 7.34 18.40
N GLY A 132 32.24 7.76 19.57
CA GLY A 132 32.41 7.02 20.82
C GLY A 132 31.65 5.69 20.84
N ASP A 133 30.54 5.62 20.12
CA ASP A 133 29.64 4.46 20.06
C ASP A 133 30.04 3.47 18.97
N LEU A 134 30.97 3.84 18.09
CA LEU A 134 31.44 2.98 16.98
C LEU A 134 32.05 1.67 17.47
N ASN A 135 32.68 1.66 18.64
CA ASN A 135 33.22 0.43 19.21
C ASN A 135 32.11 -0.53 19.66
N GLU A 136 31.06 0.00 20.29
CA GLU A 136 29.90 -0.80 20.67
C GLU A 136 29.12 -1.27 19.44
N LEU A 137 28.96 -0.38 18.46
CA LEU A 137 28.38 -0.72 17.16
C LEU A 137 29.14 -1.86 16.49
N PHE A 138 30.46 -1.79 16.46
CA PHE A 138 31.31 -2.83 15.86
C PHE A 138 31.04 -4.19 16.51
N HIS A 139 31.07 -4.27 17.84
CA HIS A 139 30.81 -5.50 18.57
C HIS A 139 29.38 -6.01 18.45
N MET A 140 28.41 -5.13 18.19
CA MET A 140 27.03 -5.53 17.93
C MET A 140 26.84 -6.09 16.51
N ILE A 141 27.64 -5.61 15.55
CA ILE A 141 27.59 -6.04 14.15
C ILE A 141 28.39 -7.34 13.92
N ASP A 142 29.57 -7.45 14.54
CA ASP A 142 30.45 -8.63 14.52
C ASP A 142 29.81 -9.78 15.31
N VAL A 143 28.88 -10.50 14.68
CA VAL A 143 28.08 -11.55 15.32
C VAL A 143 28.91 -12.82 15.52
N ASP A 144 29.84 -13.08 14.62
CA ASP A 144 30.70 -14.26 14.67
C ASP A 144 31.94 -14.06 15.56
N GLY A 145 32.23 -12.83 15.98
CA GLY A 145 33.36 -12.48 16.83
C GLY A 145 34.69 -12.63 16.10
N SER A 146 34.70 -12.51 14.77
CA SER A 146 35.90 -12.59 13.94
C SER A 146 36.85 -11.43 14.19
N GLY A 147 36.37 -10.33 14.80
CA GLY A 147 37.14 -9.09 14.96
C GLY A 147 37.19 -8.27 13.67
N THR A 148 36.35 -8.61 12.70
CA THR A 148 36.16 -7.93 11.41
C THR A 148 34.67 -7.94 11.05
N ILE A 149 34.23 -7.02 10.21
CA ILE A 149 32.84 -6.97 9.73
C ILE A 149 32.82 -7.38 8.26
N GLU A 150 32.14 -8.48 7.95
CA GLU A 150 31.90 -8.88 6.56
C GLU A 150 30.81 -8.01 5.90
N LEU A 151 30.76 -8.02 4.56
CA LEU A 151 29.78 -7.24 3.79
C LEU A 151 28.32 -7.51 4.21
N GLU A 152 27.95 -8.77 4.46
CA GLU A 152 26.58 -9.12 4.86
C GLU A 152 26.27 -8.67 6.29
N GLU A 153 27.26 -8.72 7.18
CA GLU A 153 27.17 -8.20 8.54
C GLU A 153 27.07 -6.67 8.54
N PHE A 154 27.72 -5.98 7.61
CA PHE A 154 27.56 -4.54 7.44
C PHE A 154 26.17 -4.15 6.93
N ILE A 155 25.65 -4.86 5.93
CA ILE A 155 24.37 -4.53 5.27
C ILE A 155 23.18 -4.79 6.19
N ARG A 156 23.14 -5.94 6.88
CA ARG A 156 21.97 -6.37 7.64
C ARG A 156 21.48 -5.34 8.70
N PRO A 157 22.32 -4.80 9.59
CA PRO A 157 21.92 -3.82 10.60
C PRO A 157 21.70 -2.44 9.98
N LEU A 158 22.58 -1.98 9.08
CA LEU A 158 22.46 -0.66 8.46
C LEU A 158 21.27 -0.52 7.53
N SER A 159 20.85 -1.60 6.87
CA SER A 159 19.62 -1.61 6.07
C SER A 159 18.39 -1.62 6.95
N ARG A 160 18.39 -2.44 8.01
CA ARG A 160 17.27 -2.50 8.96
C ARG A 160 17.02 -1.17 9.66
N TRP A 161 18.06 -0.49 10.16
CA TRP A 161 17.90 0.76 10.92
C TRP A 161 17.43 1.95 10.08
N VAL A 162 17.62 1.92 8.75
CA VAL A 162 17.03 2.93 7.87
C VAL A 162 15.52 2.73 7.70
N HIS A 163 15.05 1.48 7.76
CA HIS A 163 13.63 1.15 7.60
C HIS A 163 12.86 1.11 8.95
N GLU A 164 13.58 0.90 10.05
CA GLU A 164 13.09 1.10 11.43
C GLU A 164 13.85 2.29 12.07
N PRO A 165 13.53 3.55 11.71
CA PRO A 165 13.98 4.67 12.53
C PRO A 165 13.49 4.41 13.95
N ARG A 166 14.37 4.49 14.95
CA ARG A 166 14.04 4.20 16.36
C ARG A 166 12.85 5.07 16.78
N PHE A 167 11.65 4.51 16.75
CA PHE A 167 10.47 5.02 17.44
C PHE A 167 10.63 4.65 18.91
N PHE A 168 11.53 5.36 19.59
CA PHE A 168 11.60 5.37 21.05
C PHE A 168 11.75 6.83 21.49
N ASP A 169 10.60 7.44 21.72
CA ASP A 169 10.31 8.28 22.89
C ASP A 169 8.87 7.97 23.34
#